data_AF-A0AA43QH32-F1
#
_entry.id   AF-A0AA43QH32-F1
#
_cell.length_a   1.000
_cell.length_b   1.000
_cell.length_c   1.000
_cell.angle_alpha   90.00
_cell.angle_beta   90.00
_cell.angle_gamma   90.00
#
_symmetry.space_group_name_H-M   'P 1'
#
loop_
_entity.id
_entity.type
_entity.pdbx_description
1 polymer ?
#
loop_
_entity_poly.entity_id
_entity_poly.type
_entity_poly.pdbx_seq_one_letter_code
_entity_poly.pdbx_strand_id
1 'polypeptide(L)'
;MLRKEELPPGFDSGSTFTSVCINTSLYLPYLVSQCLKNGVVFERRILDHVSVAKSLHHSGDSADVVVNCTGISARKLGGVMDQNMMPARGQTVLVRNTADVMCDVLGIETGDEEVCYVMQRAAGGGTLLGGSYQKGNWDSQVDPNLAIRIMKRAIDVCPSLTGGKGIEHLSVIRQGVGLRPIRTNGTRLEKEKIDGAWVVHNYGHGGYGYQSSYGCSQAALKLIEDACRIRSRL
;
A
#
# COMPACT_ATOMS: atom_id res chain seq x y z
N MET A 1 -19.30 18.00 -6.93
CA MET A 1 -18.75 19.03 -6.02
C MET A 1 -19.83 19.35 -5.01
N LEU A 2 -19.49 19.37 -3.73
CA LEU A 2 -20.41 19.76 -2.67
C LEU A 2 -20.65 21.26 -2.72
N ARG A 3 -21.86 21.68 -2.36
CA ARG A 3 -22.20 23.09 -2.18
C ARG A 3 -21.63 23.59 -0.86
N LYS A 4 -21.46 24.91 -0.72
CA LYS A 4 -20.85 25.51 0.48
C LYS A 4 -21.61 25.16 1.76
N GLU A 5 -22.93 24.98 1.67
CA GLU A 5 -23.80 24.63 2.80
C GLU A 5 -23.69 23.15 3.22
N GLU A 6 -23.12 22.30 2.35
CA GLU A 6 -22.90 20.87 2.59
C GLU A 6 -21.50 20.58 3.14
N LEU A 7 -20.62 21.58 3.14
CA LEU A 7 -19.26 21.45 3.66
C LEU A 7 -19.28 21.52 5.19
N PRO A 8 -18.53 20.65 5.89
CA PRO A 8 -18.30 20.83 7.30
C PRO A 8 -17.58 22.17 7.58
N PRO A 9 -17.74 22.76 8.77
CA PRO A 9 -17.05 24.00 9.13
C PRO A 9 -15.53 23.88 8.92
N GLY A 10 -14.93 24.88 8.29
CA GLY A 10 -13.48 24.94 8.04
C GLY A 10 -13.02 24.36 6.70
N PHE A 11 -13.89 23.71 5.92
CA PHE A 11 -13.54 23.20 4.59
C PHE A 11 -13.83 24.20 3.48
N ASP A 12 -12.85 24.45 2.63
CA ASP A 12 -12.98 25.30 1.45
C ASP A 12 -13.76 24.62 0.31
N SER A 13 -13.53 23.32 0.10
CA SER A 13 -14.18 22.54 -0.96
C SER A 13 -14.30 21.06 -0.58
N GLY A 14 -15.18 20.36 -1.31
CA GLY A 14 -15.45 18.94 -1.10
C GLY A 14 -16.09 18.29 -2.32
N SER A 15 -15.90 16.98 -2.47
CA SER A 15 -16.48 16.21 -3.58
C SER A 15 -16.96 14.85 -3.11
N THR A 16 -17.98 14.34 -3.79
CA THR A 16 -18.53 13.00 -3.57
C THR A 16 -18.54 12.25 -4.88
N PHE A 17 -18.17 10.98 -4.83
CA PHE A 17 -18.16 10.08 -5.97
C PHE A 17 -18.14 8.63 -5.47
N THR A 18 -18.51 7.70 -6.35
CA THR A 18 -18.39 6.27 -6.04
C THR A 18 -16.98 5.80 -6.34
N SER A 19 -16.38 5.08 -5.39
CA SER A 19 -15.06 4.46 -5.51
C SER A 19 -15.13 3.02 -4.99
N VAL A 20 -13.98 2.39 -4.75
CA VAL A 20 -13.86 1.02 -4.25
C VAL A 20 -13.11 0.96 -2.92
N CYS A 21 -13.51 0.05 -2.03
CA CYS A 21 -12.74 -0.29 -0.84
C CYS A 21 -12.36 -1.77 -0.87
N ILE A 22 -11.05 -2.04 -0.93
CA ILE A 22 -10.50 -3.39 -1.03
C ILE A 22 -10.35 -3.98 0.37
N ASN A 23 -10.96 -5.15 0.60
CA ASN A 23 -10.63 -5.98 1.76
C ASN A 23 -9.31 -6.72 1.47
N THR A 24 -8.19 -6.16 1.94
CA THR A 24 -6.85 -6.69 1.66
C THR A 24 -6.63 -8.12 2.18
N SER A 25 -7.30 -8.49 3.28
CA SER A 25 -7.23 -9.84 3.86
C SER A 25 -7.87 -10.91 2.97
N LEU A 26 -8.77 -10.52 2.05
CA LEU A 26 -9.38 -11.42 1.07
C LEU A 26 -8.76 -11.26 -0.32
N TYR A 27 -8.45 -10.02 -0.70
CA TYR A 27 -7.95 -9.71 -2.03
C TYR A 27 -6.56 -10.29 -2.30
N LEU A 28 -5.64 -10.25 -1.33
CA LEU A 28 -4.30 -10.82 -1.53
C LEU A 28 -4.34 -12.35 -1.69
N PRO A 29 -5.04 -13.12 -0.83
CA PRO A 29 -5.27 -14.55 -1.08
C PRO A 29 -5.99 -14.84 -2.39
N TYR A 30 -6.96 -14.01 -2.79
CA TYR A 30 -7.61 -14.12 -4.09
C TYR A 30 -6.59 -14.01 -5.23
N LEU A 31 -5.70 -13.02 -5.22
CA LEU A 31 -4.65 -12.90 -6.24
C LEU A 31 -3.73 -14.13 -6.26
N VAL A 32 -3.33 -14.64 -5.10
CA VAL A 32 -2.56 -15.90 -5.01
C VAL A 32 -3.33 -17.05 -5.65
N SER A 33 -4.63 -17.19 -5.40
CA SER A 33 -5.46 -18.24 -6.01
C SER A 33 -5.52 -18.12 -7.55
N GLN A 34 -5.58 -16.90 -8.09
CA GLN A 34 -5.56 -16.68 -9.53
C GLN A 34 -4.20 -17.04 -10.14
N CYS A 35 -3.10 -16.70 -9.45
CA CYS A 35 -1.76 -17.12 -9.84
C CYS A 35 -1.61 -18.65 -9.85
N LEU A 36 -2.04 -19.33 -8.78
CA LEU A 36 -1.99 -20.80 -8.68
C LEU A 36 -2.82 -21.48 -9.78
N LYS A 37 -4.02 -20.95 -10.07
CA LYS A 37 -4.88 -21.44 -11.16
C LYS A 37 -4.20 -21.38 -12.53
N ASN A 38 -3.30 -20.42 -12.72
CA ASN A 38 -2.49 -20.26 -13.94
C ASN A 38 -1.11 -20.94 -13.86
N GLY A 39 -0.88 -21.80 -12.87
CA GLY A 39 0.35 -22.59 -12.76
C GLY A 39 1.55 -21.88 -12.11
N VAL A 40 1.35 -20.71 -11.49
CA VAL A 40 2.43 -20.04 -10.74
C VAL A 40 2.80 -20.86 -9.50
N VAL A 41 4.09 -21.09 -9.30
CA VAL A 41 4.62 -21.76 -8.11
C VAL A 41 5.11 -20.72 -7.10
N PHE A 42 4.71 -20.88 -5.83
CA PHE A 42 5.12 -20.00 -4.73
C PHE A 42 6.16 -20.68 -3.85
N GLU A 43 7.26 -19.99 -3.58
CA GLU A 43 8.30 -20.43 -2.64
C GLU A 43 8.61 -19.35 -1.62
N ARG A 44 8.88 -19.76 -0.38
CA ARG A 44 9.37 -18.85 0.67
C ARG A 44 10.89 -18.84 0.66
N ARG A 45 11.48 -17.65 0.46
CA ARG A 45 12.92 -17.41 0.45
C ARG A 45 13.22 -16.04 1.07
N ILE A 46 14.43 -15.90 1.60
CA ILE A 46 15.03 -14.62 2.00
C ILE A 46 16.26 -14.46 1.14
N LEU A 47 16.37 -13.32 0.44
CA LEU A 47 17.43 -13.05 -0.51
C LEU A 47 18.19 -11.80 -0.07
N ASP A 48 19.51 -11.91 -0.02
CA ASP A 48 20.38 -10.78 0.30
C ASP A 48 20.77 -9.99 -0.96
N HIS A 49 20.65 -10.58 -2.14
CA HIS A 49 20.98 -9.95 -3.43
C HIS A 49 19.96 -10.32 -4.52
N VAL A 50 19.62 -9.36 -5.40
CA VAL A 50 18.58 -9.53 -6.42
C VAL A 50 18.93 -10.59 -7.47
N SER A 51 20.21 -10.71 -7.84
CA SER A 51 20.67 -11.68 -8.85
C SER A 51 20.53 -13.13 -8.40
N VAL A 52 20.46 -13.41 -7.09
CA VAL A 52 20.21 -14.76 -6.55
C VAL A 52 18.84 -15.28 -6.99
N ALA A 53 17.84 -14.41 -7.17
CA ALA A 53 16.52 -14.83 -7.62
C ALA A 53 16.55 -15.53 -9.00
N LYS A 54 17.59 -15.27 -9.82
CA LYS A 54 17.75 -15.90 -11.13
C LYS A 54 17.91 -17.41 -11.03
N SER A 55 18.62 -17.93 -10.03
CA SER A 55 18.89 -19.37 -9.91
C SER A 55 17.83 -20.14 -9.11
N LEU A 56 16.74 -19.47 -8.71
CA LEU A 56 15.71 -20.04 -7.84
C LEU A 56 14.39 -20.37 -8.58
N HIS A 57 14.42 -20.45 -9.91
CA HIS A 57 13.23 -20.81 -10.67
C HIS A 57 12.83 -22.27 -10.41
N HIS A 58 11.53 -22.53 -10.26
CA HIS A 58 11.03 -23.86 -9.90
C HIS A 58 11.31 -24.96 -10.94
N SER A 59 11.64 -24.59 -12.18
CA SER A 59 12.06 -25.56 -13.21
C SER A 59 13.45 -26.15 -12.95
N GLY A 60 14.24 -25.55 -12.06
CA GLY A 60 15.65 -25.87 -11.85
C GLY A 60 16.62 -25.13 -12.79
N ASP A 61 16.11 -24.49 -13.84
CA ASP A 61 16.89 -23.66 -14.74
C ASP A 61 17.06 -22.24 -14.21
N SER A 62 18.00 -21.49 -14.79
CA SER A 62 18.10 -20.05 -14.53
C SER A 62 16.94 -19.28 -15.16
N ALA A 63 16.30 -18.41 -14.40
CA ALA A 63 15.28 -17.49 -14.90
C ALA A 63 15.84 -16.56 -15.98
N ASP A 64 15.03 -16.27 -16.99
CA ASP A 64 15.40 -15.34 -18.04
C ASP A 64 15.35 -13.88 -17.56
N VAL A 65 14.35 -13.58 -16.72
CA VAL A 65 14.07 -12.25 -16.17
C VAL A 65 13.65 -12.40 -14.70
N VAL A 66 14.15 -11.52 -13.85
CA VAL A 66 13.70 -11.35 -12.46
C VAL A 66 12.86 -10.09 -12.36
N VAL A 67 11.67 -10.16 -11.76
CA VAL A 67 10.86 -8.97 -11.47
C VAL A 67 11.04 -8.60 -10.00
N ASN A 68 11.70 -7.48 -9.74
CA ASN A 68 11.94 -6.98 -8.39
C ASN A 68 10.73 -6.16 -7.87
N CYS A 69 9.88 -6.83 -7.09
CA CYS A 69 8.72 -6.24 -6.41
C CYS A 69 8.91 -6.12 -4.88
N THR A 70 10.14 -5.89 -4.40
CA THR A 70 10.48 -5.98 -2.96
C THR A 70 10.09 -4.77 -2.11
N GLY A 71 9.42 -3.77 -2.70
CA GLY A 71 8.90 -2.62 -1.96
C GLY A 71 9.99 -1.87 -1.18
N ILE A 72 9.77 -1.65 0.11
CA ILE A 72 10.72 -0.92 0.97
C ILE A 72 12.07 -1.63 1.11
N SER A 73 12.11 -2.95 0.95
CA SER A 73 13.33 -3.75 1.07
C SER A 73 14.33 -3.51 -0.07
N ALA A 74 13.90 -2.91 -1.19
CA ALA A 74 14.80 -2.46 -2.26
C ALA A 74 15.89 -1.49 -1.77
N ARG A 75 15.68 -0.82 -0.62
CA ARG A 75 16.69 0.01 0.05
C ARG A 75 17.93 -0.77 0.48
N LYS A 76 17.76 -2.05 0.86
CA LYS A 76 18.81 -2.88 1.47
C LYS A 76 19.17 -4.11 0.63
N LEU A 77 18.35 -4.46 -0.37
CA LEU A 77 18.61 -5.60 -1.25
C LEU A 77 19.87 -5.36 -2.09
N GLY A 78 20.84 -6.26 -2.02
CA GLY A 78 22.06 -6.22 -2.81
C GLY A 78 21.78 -6.16 -4.31
N GLY A 79 22.60 -5.39 -5.03
CA GLY A 79 22.42 -5.10 -6.46
C GLY A 79 21.38 -4.03 -6.75
N VAL A 80 20.60 -3.60 -5.74
CA VAL A 80 19.58 -2.54 -5.89
C VAL A 80 19.90 -1.36 -4.97
N MET A 81 19.96 -1.60 -3.65
CA MET A 81 20.37 -0.64 -2.61
C MET A 81 19.86 0.80 -2.82
N ASP A 82 18.59 0.96 -3.21
CA ASP A 82 18.04 2.25 -3.65
C ASP A 82 17.86 3.21 -2.48
N GLN A 83 18.78 4.17 -2.35
CA GLN A 83 18.80 5.13 -1.24
C GLN A 83 17.68 6.16 -1.29
N ASN A 84 16.96 6.26 -2.42
CA ASN A 84 15.78 7.11 -2.55
C ASN A 84 14.55 6.54 -1.83
N MET A 85 14.63 5.28 -1.38
CA MET A 85 13.57 4.62 -0.64
C MET A 85 13.54 5.08 0.81
N MET A 86 12.37 5.43 1.31
CA MET A 86 12.10 5.86 2.68
C MET A 86 10.75 5.29 3.13
N PRO A 87 10.52 5.03 4.43
CA PRO A 87 9.19 4.72 4.91
C PRO A 87 8.36 5.98 5.06
N ALA A 88 7.05 5.88 4.83
CA ALA A 88 6.10 6.78 5.48
C ALA A 88 5.20 5.94 6.39
N ARG A 89 5.44 6.05 7.70
CA ARG A 89 4.74 5.27 8.73
C ARG A 89 3.27 5.67 8.79
N GLY A 90 2.41 4.69 8.65
CA GLY A 90 0.96 4.82 8.77
C GLY A 90 0.41 3.93 9.87
N GLN A 91 -0.13 4.56 10.91
CA GLN A 91 -0.90 3.87 11.94
C GLN A 91 -2.40 3.91 11.62
N THR A 92 -3.09 2.82 11.94
CA THR A 92 -4.53 2.65 11.72
C THR A 92 -5.18 1.94 12.90
N VAL A 93 -6.49 2.14 13.05
CA VAL A 93 -7.36 1.42 13.98
C VAL A 93 -8.45 0.73 13.17
N LEU A 94 -8.58 -0.59 13.31
CA LEU A 94 -9.63 -1.36 12.68
C LEU A 94 -10.77 -1.59 13.69
N VAL A 95 -11.99 -1.23 13.31
CA VAL A 95 -13.18 -1.33 14.17
C VAL A 95 -14.28 -2.18 13.52
N ARG A 96 -15.21 -2.70 14.33
CA ARG A 96 -16.41 -3.41 13.84
C ARG A 96 -17.51 -2.48 13.36
N ASN A 97 -17.52 -1.24 13.85
CA ASN A 97 -18.49 -0.22 13.49
C ASN A 97 -18.51 -0.03 11.97
N THR A 98 -19.68 0.18 11.40
CA THR A 98 -19.87 0.41 9.96
C THR A 98 -19.94 1.90 9.67
N ALA A 99 -19.43 2.30 8.52
CA ALA A 99 -19.57 3.64 7.97
C ALA A 99 -20.30 3.54 6.62
N ASP A 100 -21.33 4.37 6.44
CA ASP A 100 -22.13 4.36 5.21
C ASP A 100 -21.34 4.87 4.01
N VAL A 101 -20.32 5.69 4.26
CA VAL A 101 -19.49 6.33 3.24
C VAL A 101 -18.00 6.23 3.59
N MET A 102 -17.18 6.23 2.54
CA MET A 102 -15.75 6.50 2.67
C MET A 102 -15.54 8.00 2.87
N CYS A 103 -14.75 8.37 3.87
CA CYS A 103 -14.35 9.75 4.12
C CYS A 103 -12.84 9.86 3.98
N ASP A 104 -12.35 10.91 3.33
CA ASP A 104 -10.94 11.29 3.30
C ASP A 104 -10.86 12.81 3.46
N VAL A 105 -10.02 13.25 4.38
CA VAL A 105 -9.96 14.63 4.85
C VAL A 105 -8.53 15.13 4.82
N LEU A 106 -8.33 16.21 4.07
CA LEU A 106 -7.05 16.91 3.96
C LEU A 106 -7.04 18.14 4.89
N GLY A 107 -5.87 18.47 5.45
CA GLY A 107 -5.66 19.73 6.17
C GLY A 107 -6.27 19.76 7.58
N ILE A 108 -5.90 18.80 8.42
CA ILE A 108 -6.38 18.74 9.82
C ILE A 108 -5.48 19.60 10.70
N GLU A 109 -6.07 20.37 11.62
CA GLU A 109 -5.36 21.26 12.56
C GLU A 109 -4.38 20.56 13.53
N THR A 110 -4.20 19.24 13.42
CA THR A 110 -3.34 18.43 14.31
C THR A 110 -1.90 18.25 13.81
N GLY A 111 -1.52 18.88 12.68
CA GLY A 111 -0.15 18.90 12.15
C GLY A 111 0.06 18.05 10.88
N ASP A 112 1.17 18.31 10.17
CA ASP A 112 1.43 17.82 8.80
C ASP A 112 1.58 16.29 8.66
N GLU A 113 1.73 15.55 9.76
CA GLU A 113 1.96 14.10 9.76
C GLU A 113 0.74 13.27 10.18
N GLU A 114 -0.37 13.92 10.53
CA GLU A 114 -1.62 13.27 10.92
C GLU A 114 -2.70 13.52 9.87
N VAL A 115 -3.37 12.44 9.46
CA VAL A 115 -4.42 12.47 8.43
C VAL A 115 -5.71 11.85 8.99
N CYS A 116 -6.83 12.02 8.28
CA CYS A 116 -8.08 11.36 8.64
C CYS A 116 -8.72 10.72 7.41
N TYR A 117 -8.93 9.42 7.49
CA TYR A 117 -9.73 8.68 6.53
C TYR A 117 -10.48 7.54 7.21
N VAL A 118 -11.67 7.26 6.70
CA VAL A 118 -12.57 6.18 7.14
C VAL A 118 -12.93 5.37 5.90
N MET A 119 -12.68 4.05 5.94
CA MET A 119 -13.02 3.18 4.82
C MET A 119 -13.47 1.80 5.30
N GLN A 120 -14.70 1.42 4.96
CA GLN A 120 -15.27 0.12 5.30
C GLN A 120 -14.89 -0.93 4.27
N ARG A 121 -14.19 -1.98 4.71
CA ARG A 121 -13.76 -3.09 3.86
C ARG A 121 -14.96 -3.96 3.48
N ALA A 122 -14.96 -4.43 2.24
CA ALA A 122 -15.97 -5.36 1.73
C ALA A 122 -16.05 -6.68 2.54
N ALA A 123 -17.20 -7.37 2.42
CA ALA A 123 -17.46 -8.69 3.00
C ALA A 123 -17.20 -8.77 4.52
N GLY A 124 -17.62 -7.75 5.27
CA GLY A 124 -17.47 -7.72 6.73
C GLY A 124 -16.03 -7.59 7.22
N GLY A 125 -15.12 -7.06 6.40
CA GLY A 125 -13.70 -6.91 6.73
C GLY A 125 -13.37 -5.88 7.81
N GLY A 126 -14.39 -5.20 8.36
CA GLY A 126 -14.28 -4.11 9.33
C GLY A 126 -14.01 -2.75 8.68
N THR A 127 -14.13 -1.70 9.49
CA THR A 127 -13.89 -0.31 9.07
C THR A 127 -12.52 0.14 9.53
N LEU A 128 -11.71 0.60 8.58
CA LEU A 128 -10.36 1.09 8.83
C LEU A 128 -10.43 2.60 9.09
N LEU A 129 -9.97 3.00 10.27
CA LEU A 129 -9.78 4.38 10.68
C LEU A 129 -8.30 4.70 10.55
N GLY A 130 -7.96 5.75 9.82
CA GLY A 130 -6.61 6.26 9.77
C GLY A 130 -6.61 7.78 9.88
N GLY A 131 -5.44 8.40 10.01
CA GLY A 131 -4.15 7.73 10.17
C GLY A 131 -3.01 8.70 10.39
N SER A 132 -1.82 8.25 9.99
CA SER A 132 -0.60 9.05 9.98
C SER A 132 0.18 8.91 8.67
N TYR A 133 1.05 9.89 8.43
CA TYR A 133 1.99 9.95 7.32
C TYR A 133 3.35 10.50 7.82
N GLN A 134 4.05 9.71 8.63
CA GLN A 134 5.32 10.14 9.25
C GLN A 134 6.50 9.67 8.40
N LYS A 135 7.11 10.58 7.64
CA LYS A 135 8.20 10.26 6.70
C LYS A 135 9.47 9.92 7.48
N GLY A 136 10.21 8.89 7.06
CA GLY A 136 11.46 8.48 7.68
C GLY A 136 11.31 7.73 9.00
N ASN A 137 10.12 7.68 9.59
CA ASN A 137 9.85 6.93 10.80
C ASN A 137 9.74 5.42 10.50
N TRP A 138 10.60 4.63 11.14
CA TRP A 138 10.66 3.16 11.00
C TRP A 138 10.00 2.40 12.15
N ASP A 139 9.46 3.12 13.15
CA ASP A 139 8.88 2.49 14.32
C ASP A 139 7.68 1.61 13.94
N SER A 140 7.78 0.34 14.31
CA SER A 140 6.77 -0.68 14.06
C SER A 140 5.72 -0.75 15.16
N GLN A 141 5.99 -0.12 16.30
CA GLN A 141 5.13 -0.19 17.47
C GLN A 141 3.98 0.79 17.34
N VAL A 142 2.84 0.41 17.90
CA VAL A 142 1.66 1.25 17.98
C VAL A 142 1.90 2.36 19.02
N ASP A 143 1.60 3.60 18.66
CA ASP A 143 1.52 4.72 19.60
C ASP A 143 0.07 4.85 20.11
N PRO A 144 -0.21 4.55 21.39
CA PRO A 144 -1.56 4.63 21.95
C PRO A 144 -2.17 6.02 21.88
N ASN A 145 -1.36 7.07 22.01
CA ASN A 145 -1.85 8.46 21.96
C ASN A 145 -2.30 8.80 20.53
N LEU A 146 -1.52 8.39 19.53
CA LEU A 146 -1.92 8.53 18.13
C LEU A 146 -3.18 7.72 17.81
N ALA A 147 -3.35 6.52 18.39
CA ALA A 147 -4.56 5.72 18.19
C ALA A 147 -5.81 6.45 18.71
N ILE A 148 -5.73 7.06 19.90
CA ILE A 148 -6.81 7.88 20.47
C ILE A 148 -7.13 9.07 19.55
N ARG A 149 -6.12 9.77 19.05
CA ARG A 149 -6.31 10.90 18.13
C ARG A 149 -6.94 10.48 16.79
N ILE A 150 -6.52 9.34 16.23
CA ILE A 150 -7.13 8.75 15.01
C ILE A 150 -8.61 8.47 15.26
N MET A 151 -8.95 7.80 16.36
CA MET A 151 -10.34 7.47 16.68
C MET A 151 -11.19 8.73 16.86
N LYS A 152 -10.67 9.75 17.56
CA LYS A 152 -11.36 11.02 17.76
C LYS A 152 -11.66 11.72 16.43
N ARG A 153 -10.66 11.89 15.56
CA ARG A 153 -10.88 12.49 14.24
C ARG A 153 -11.87 11.73 13.38
N ALA A 154 -11.82 10.39 13.43
CA ALA A 154 -12.72 9.56 12.65
C ALA A 154 -14.19 9.75 13.08
N ILE A 155 -14.49 9.83 14.37
CA ILE A 155 -15.86 10.08 14.84
C ILE A 155 -16.30 11.53 14.62
N ASP A 156 -15.36 12.49 14.62
CA ASP A 156 -15.66 13.89 14.31
C ASP A 156 -16.07 14.04 12.83
N VAL A 157 -15.37 13.35 11.92
CA VAL A 157 -15.64 13.37 10.47
C VAL A 157 -16.83 12.47 10.09
N CYS A 158 -17.01 11.36 10.78
CA CYS A 158 -18.08 10.39 10.52
C CYS A 158 -18.81 10.03 11.82
N PRO A 159 -19.69 10.92 12.35
CA PRO A 159 -20.39 10.69 13.62
C PRO A 159 -21.28 9.44 13.62
N SER A 160 -21.70 8.96 12.46
CA SER A 160 -22.49 7.73 12.33
C SER A 160 -21.75 6.48 12.82
N LEU A 161 -20.40 6.50 12.86
CA LEU A 161 -19.60 5.39 13.41
C LEU A 161 -20.02 5.00 14.83
N THR A 162 -20.41 5.97 15.66
CA THR A 162 -20.76 5.78 17.07
C THR A 162 -22.17 6.26 17.41
N GLY A 163 -22.92 6.75 16.42
CA GLY A 163 -24.20 7.43 16.64
C GLY A 163 -24.06 8.74 17.40
N GLY A 164 -22.99 9.50 17.13
CA GLY A 164 -22.68 10.77 17.78
C GLY A 164 -22.11 10.66 19.21
N LYS A 165 -21.74 9.45 19.64
CA LYS A 165 -21.13 9.20 20.96
C LYS A 165 -19.59 9.23 20.89
N GLY A 166 -18.93 9.14 22.03
CA GLY A 166 -17.48 9.17 22.12
C GLY A 166 -16.78 7.90 21.59
N ILE A 167 -15.44 7.95 21.62
CA ILE A 167 -14.57 6.88 21.11
C ILE A 167 -14.75 5.54 21.85
N GLU A 168 -15.28 5.56 23.08
CA GLU A 168 -15.63 4.38 23.88
C GLU A 168 -16.69 3.49 23.23
N HIS A 169 -17.45 4.03 22.26
CA HIS A 169 -18.42 3.28 21.48
C HIS A 169 -17.84 2.64 20.20
N LEU A 170 -16.54 2.82 19.94
CA LEU A 170 -15.85 2.09 18.89
C LEU A 170 -15.47 0.69 19.38
N SER A 171 -16.00 -0.33 18.71
CA SER A 171 -15.61 -1.72 18.95
C SER A 171 -14.32 -2.03 18.18
N VAL A 172 -13.18 -1.75 18.82
CA VAL A 172 -11.84 -1.94 18.24
C VAL A 172 -11.54 -3.43 18.07
N ILE A 173 -11.17 -3.83 16.84
CA ILE A 173 -10.68 -5.17 16.50
C ILE A 173 -9.17 -5.25 16.73
N ARG A 174 -8.43 -4.28 16.19
CA ARG A 174 -6.96 -4.18 16.35
C ARG A 174 -6.44 -2.81 15.96
N GLN A 175 -5.25 -2.48 16.45
CA GLN A 175 -4.44 -1.35 15.99
C GLN A 175 -3.28 -1.91 15.16
N GLY A 176 -2.80 -1.15 14.17
CA GLY A 176 -1.76 -1.64 13.28
C GLY A 176 -0.93 -0.52 12.66
N VAL A 177 0.34 -0.83 12.43
CA VAL A 177 1.31 0.06 11.80
C VAL A 177 1.82 -0.59 10.52
N GLY A 178 1.86 0.19 9.45
CA GLY A 178 2.49 -0.19 8.19
C GLY A 178 3.46 0.88 7.71
N LEU A 179 4.49 0.47 6.97
CA LEU A 179 5.47 1.36 6.38
C LEU A 179 5.22 1.47 4.88
N ARG A 180 4.71 2.62 4.43
CA ARG A 180 4.54 2.88 2.99
C ARG A 180 5.91 2.94 2.32
N PRO A 181 6.17 2.21 1.22
CA PRO A 181 7.45 2.21 0.53
C PRO A 181 7.58 3.44 -0.37
N ILE A 182 7.76 4.62 0.22
CA ILE A 182 7.89 5.86 -0.56
C ILE A 182 9.27 5.92 -1.21
N ARG A 183 9.32 6.51 -2.40
CA ARG A 183 10.55 6.74 -3.14
C ARG A 183 10.54 8.17 -3.68
N THR A 184 11.60 8.93 -3.46
CA THR A 184 11.64 10.38 -3.78
C THR A 184 11.37 10.66 -5.26
N ASN A 185 11.84 9.82 -6.18
CA ASN A 185 11.60 10.01 -7.62
C ASN A 185 10.42 9.17 -8.13
N GLY A 186 9.44 8.86 -7.27
CA GLY A 186 8.26 8.05 -7.62
C GLY A 186 8.54 6.55 -7.78
N THR A 187 7.54 5.81 -8.26
CA THR A 187 7.66 4.36 -8.53
C THR A 187 8.79 4.10 -9.54
N ARG A 188 9.70 3.17 -9.23
CA ARG A 188 10.73 2.72 -10.16
C ARG A 188 10.17 1.60 -11.02
N LEU A 189 10.02 1.88 -12.31
CA LEU A 189 9.49 0.96 -13.31
C LEU A 189 10.37 0.97 -14.57
N GLU A 190 11.43 0.17 -14.54
CA GLU A 190 12.45 0.12 -15.58
C GLU A 190 13.14 -1.24 -15.59
N LYS A 191 13.92 -1.54 -16.65
CA LYS A 191 14.73 -2.75 -16.73
C LYS A 191 16.23 -2.43 -16.67
N GLU A 192 16.98 -3.29 -16.01
CA GLU A 192 18.43 -3.17 -15.81
C GLU A 192 19.10 -4.54 -15.97
N LYS A 193 20.38 -4.58 -16.35
CA LYS A 193 21.19 -5.80 -16.24
C LYS A 193 22.03 -5.75 -14.97
N ILE A 194 21.80 -6.68 -14.06
CA ILE A 194 22.53 -6.80 -12.79
C ILE A 194 23.16 -8.19 -12.76
N ASP A 195 24.48 -8.28 -12.64
CA ASP A 195 25.25 -9.54 -12.68
C ASP A 195 24.89 -10.46 -13.86
N GLY A 196 24.63 -9.88 -15.04
CA GLY A 196 24.23 -10.62 -16.23
C GLY A 196 22.79 -11.19 -16.18
N ALA A 197 21.98 -10.81 -15.19
CA ALA A 197 20.55 -11.08 -15.13
C ALA A 197 19.75 -9.86 -15.60
N TRP A 198 18.72 -10.07 -16.42
CA TRP A 198 17.72 -9.02 -16.65
C TRP A 198 16.84 -8.88 -15.42
N VAL A 199 16.77 -7.67 -14.87
CA VAL A 199 15.93 -7.33 -13.74
C VAL A 199 14.96 -6.23 -14.16
N VAL A 200 13.65 -6.47 -13.95
CA VAL A 200 12.61 -5.46 -14.11
C VAL A 200 12.20 -4.97 -12.73
N HIS A 201 12.44 -3.70 -12.44
CA HIS A 201 12.03 -3.08 -11.19
C HIS A 201 10.56 -2.68 -11.22
N ASN A 202 9.83 -2.96 -10.14
CA ASN A 202 8.46 -2.51 -9.92
C ASN A 202 8.23 -2.31 -8.41
N TYR A 203 8.77 -1.22 -7.87
CA TYR A 203 8.69 -0.89 -6.44
C TYR A 203 8.65 0.62 -6.22
N GLY A 204 8.44 1.06 -4.96
CA GLY A 204 8.40 2.49 -4.62
C GLY A 204 7.00 3.12 -4.72
N HIS A 205 5.94 2.33 -4.52
CA HIS A 205 4.56 2.76 -4.70
C HIS A 205 3.97 3.64 -3.57
N GLY A 206 4.74 3.96 -2.53
CA GLY A 206 4.27 4.80 -1.43
C GLY A 206 2.91 4.39 -0.87
N GLY A 207 1.97 5.34 -0.79
CA GLY A 207 0.60 5.12 -0.31
C GLY A 207 -0.41 4.64 -1.36
N TYR A 208 0.00 4.44 -2.61
CA TYR A 208 -0.91 4.27 -3.75
C TYR A 208 -0.75 2.92 -4.48
N GLY A 209 -0.04 1.95 -3.89
CA GLY A 209 0.25 0.67 -4.55
C GLY A 209 -0.97 -0.15 -4.97
N TYR A 210 -2.09 -0.08 -4.24
CA TYR A 210 -3.32 -0.78 -4.65
C TYR A 210 -3.97 -0.10 -5.86
N GLN A 211 -4.17 1.22 -5.81
CA GLN A 211 -4.84 1.97 -6.89
C GLN A 211 -4.01 2.00 -8.19
N SER A 212 -2.68 1.88 -8.12
CA SER A 212 -1.81 1.81 -9.30
C SER A 212 -1.46 0.38 -9.74
N SER A 213 -1.86 -0.64 -8.99
CA SER A 213 -1.37 -2.02 -9.12
C SER A 213 -1.46 -2.58 -10.55
N TYR A 214 -2.66 -2.58 -11.14
CA TYR A 214 -2.87 -3.10 -12.49
C TYR A 214 -2.09 -2.33 -13.54
N GLY A 215 -2.11 -0.99 -13.50
CA GLY A 215 -1.35 -0.16 -14.44
C GLY A 215 0.15 -0.39 -14.36
N CYS A 216 0.72 -0.43 -13.15
CA CYS A 216 2.13 -0.74 -12.94
C CYS A 216 2.48 -2.17 -13.41
N SER A 217 1.61 -3.16 -13.17
CA SER A 217 1.84 -4.54 -13.62
C SER A 217 1.85 -4.68 -15.15
N GLN A 218 0.95 -3.98 -15.85
CA GLN A 218 0.91 -3.98 -17.32
C GLN A 218 2.14 -3.30 -17.91
N ALA A 219 2.62 -2.21 -17.31
CA ALA A 219 3.81 -1.54 -17.76
C ALA A 219 5.09 -2.36 -17.45
N ALA A 220 5.13 -3.10 -16.33
CA ALA A 220 6.18 -4.09 -16.07
C ALA A 220 6.20 -5.21 -17.12
N LEU A 221 5.03 -5.71 -17.54
CA LEU A 221 4.92 -6.74 -18.57
C LEU A 221 5.58 -6.32 -19.88
N LYS A 222 5.35 -5.08 -20.34
CA LYS A 222 5.99 -4.54 -21.54
C LYS A 222 7.52 -4.57 -21.44
N LEU A 223 8.07 -4.22 -20.27
CA LEU A 223 9.51 -4.27 -20.02
C LEU A 223 10.08 -5.69 -20.04
N ILE A 224 9.32 -6.67 -19.54
CA ILE A 224 9.67 -8.09 -19.59
C ILE A 224 9.72 -8.57 -21.03
N GLU A 225 8.67 -8.29 -21.82
CA GLU A 225 8.61 -8.65 -23.25
C GLU A 225 9.81 -8.07 -24.02
N ASP A 226 10.15 -6.81 -23.76
CA ASP A 226 11.30 -6.16 -24.37
C ASP A 226 12.65 -6.75 -23.91
N ALA A 227 12.76 -7.25 -22.68
CA ALA A 227 13.96 -7.93 -22.20
C ALA A 227 14.14 -9.30 -22.88
N CYS A 228 13.05 -10.04 -23.07
CA CYS A 228 13.06 -11.35 -23.74
C CYS A 228 13.37 -11.23 -25.24
N ARG A 229 12.84 -10.21 -25.94
CA ARG A 229 13.09 -10.00 -27.37
C ARG A 229 14.57 -9.75 -27.73
N ILE A 230 15.31 -9.07 -26.86
CA ILE A 230 16.74 -8.81 -27.08
C ILE A 230 17.53 -10.12 -27.11
N ARG A 231 17.11 -11.12 -26.33
CA ARG A 231 17.78 -12.43 -26.29
C ARG A 231 17.50 -13.26 -27.54
N SER A 232 16.29 -13.21 -28.11
CA SER A 232 15.96 -13.96 -29.33
C SER A 232 16.69 -13.49 -30.61
N ARG A 233 17.42 -12.38 -30.54
CA ARG A 233 18.20 -11.81 -31.67
C ARG A 233 19.72 -12.02 -31.54
N LEU A 234 20.18 -12.64 -30.45
CA LEU A 234 21.57 -13.01 -30.19
C LEU A 234 21.72 -14.53 -30.27
#